data_AF-A0A0R1NW49-F1
#
_entry.id   AF-A0A0R1NW49-F1
#
_cell.length_a   1.000
_cell.length_b   1.000
_cell.length_c   1.000
_cell.angle_alpha   90.00
_cell.angle_beta   90.00
_cell.angle_gamma   90.00
#
_symmetry.space_group_name_H-M   'P 1'
#
loop_
_entity.id
_entity.type
_entity.pdbx_description
1 polymer ?
#
loop_
_entity_poly.entity_id
_entity_poly.type
_entity_poly.pdbx_seq_one_letter_code
_entity_poly.pdbx_strand_id
1 'polypeptide(L)'
;MDNEFKFCPQCGAKVKASAKFCPKCGHRFVEMTTNQSDDQSHTDLPHGSRKKDNDGNQFFKHRNWIIGSILAVVLIIVTIAIASSIITKQQVQARKEAMIQSSQLKESIKKKKQAKIDATEKELSHSAVDVVTDMIQNDWDLDAECDSVTLTSSYGGNQYGGYADVSDDDGDHTTVDVTVTDVKYNDRISVEIDGDGHDQLNNTFNTYDDDDYY
;
A
#
# COMPACT_ATOMS: atom_id res chain seq x y z
N MET A 1 5.85 -32.73 -17.89
CA MET A 1 6.55 -32.61 -16.58
C MET A 1 5.66 -31.72 -15.76
N ASP A 2 4.78 -32.34 -14.99
CA ASP A 2 3.52 -31.74 -14.60
C ASP A 2 3.74 -31.15 -13.21
N ASN A 3 3.88 -29.84 -13.17
CA ASN A 3 4.24 -29.12 -11.97
C ASN A 3 2.96 -28.78 -11.19
N GLU A 4 2.38 -29.79 -10.54
CA GLU A 4 1.12 -29.63 -9.81
C GLU A 4 1.36 -29.02 -8.42
N PHE A 5 0.58 -27.99 -8.09
CA PHE A 5 0.67 -27.24 -6.84
C PHE A 5 -0.70 -27.21 -6.16
N LYS A 6 -0.71 -27.33 -4.83
CA LYS A 6 -1.87 -27.20 -3.96
C LYS A 6 -1.72 -26.01 -3.02
N PHE A 7 -2.83 -25.42 -2.59
CA PHE A 7 -2.80 -24.34 -1.59
C PHE A 7 -3.05 -24.91 -0.19
N CYS A 8 -2.32 -24.40 0.80
CA CYS A 8 -2.51 -24.79 2.17
C CYS A 8 -3.86 -24.25 2.71
N PRO A 9 -4.75 -25.08 3.27
CA PRO A 9 -6.05 -24.62 3.79
C PRO A 9 -5.92 -23.79 5.07
N GLN A 10 -4.77 -23.84 5.76
CA GLN A 10 -4.55 -23.10 7.00
C GLN A 10 -3.99 -21.70 6.79
N CYS A 11 -3.14 -21.48 5.78
CA CYS A 11 -2.45 -20.20 5.58
C CYS A 11 -2.46 -19.67 4.14
N GLY A 12 -3.05 -20.40 3.19
CA GLY A 12 -3.14 -20.00 1.79
C GLY A 12 -1.82 -20.07 1.01
N ALA A 13 -0.75 -20.61 1.59
CA ALA A 13 0.53 -20.74 0.89
C ALA A 13 0.43 -21.72 -0.29
N LYS A 14 1.04 -21.40 -1.43
CA LYS A 14 1.22 -22.32 -2.57
C LYS A 14 2.30 -23.34 -2.23
N VAL A 15 1.96 -24.62 -2.30
CA VAL A 15 2.83 -25.75 -1.93
C VAL A 15 2.82 -26.78 -3.07
N LYS A 16 3.92 -27.51 -3.27
CA LYS A 16 3.98 -28.63 -4.24
C LYS A 16 2.94 -29.70 -3.87
N ALA A 17 2.31 -30.32 -4.87
CA ALA A 17 1.27 -31.33 -4.64
C ALA A 17 1.75 -32.51 -3.78
N SER A 18 3.01 -32.95 -3.96
CA SER A 18 3.65 -34.04 -3.21
C SER A 18 4.15 -33.67 -1.81
N ALA A 19 3.96 -32.42 -1.37
CA ALA A 19 4.39 -32.03 -0.03
C ALA A 19 3.48 -32.64 1.03
N LYS A 20 4.08 -33.31 2.01
CA LYS A 20 3.39 -33.88 3.18
C LYS A 20 3.12 -32.83 4.28
N PHE A 21 3.84 -31.71 4.26
CA PHE A 21 3.70 -30.63 5.24
C PHE A 21 3.82 -29.26 4.56
N CYS A 22 3.14 -28.26 5.11
CA CYS A 22 3.26 -26.88 4.65
C CYS A 22 4.54 -26.23 5.21
N PRO A 23 5.45 -25.72 4.37
CA PRO A 23 6.70 -25.11 4.83
C PRO A 23 6.49 -23.75 5.53
N LYS A 24 5.32 -23.11 5.34
CA LYS A 24 5.01 -21.82 5.97
C LYS A 24 4.39 -21.93 7.36
N CYS A 25 3.59 -22.96 7.63
CA CYS A 25 2.83 -23.05 8.89
C CYS A 25 2.88 -24.43 9.57
N GLY A 26 3.56 -25.43 8.98
CA GLY A 26 3.68 -26.76 9.57
C GLY A 26 2.45 -27.67 9.42
N HIS A 27 1.37 -27.21 8.78
CA HIS A 27 0.16 -28.03 8.57
C HIS A 27 0.47 -29.31 7.78
N ARG A 28 0.02 -30.48 8.28
CA ARG A 28 0.25 -31.80 7.67
C ARG A 28 -0.86 -32.15 6.68
N PHE A 29 -0.48 -32.45 5.45
CA PHE A 29 -1.40 -32.96 4.43
C PHE A 29 -1.54 -34.48 4.59
N VAL A 30 -2.74 -34.95 4.90
CA VAL A 30 -3.02 -36.38 5.06
C VAL A 30 -3.41 -36.94 3.70
N GLU A 31 -2.54 -37.76 3.10
CA GLU A 31 -2.85 -38.48 1.86
C GLU A 31 -3.56 -39.78 2.24
N MET A 32 -4.84 -39.90 1.88
CA MET A 32 -5.58 -41.16 1.99
C MET A 32 -5.26 -42.02 0.76
N THR A 33 -4.27 -42.91 0.88
CA THR A 33 -4.06 -43.97 -0.11
C THR A 33 -4.98 -45.15 0.20
N THR A 34 -6.02 -45.31 -0.60
CA THR A 34 -6.87 -46.51 -0.69
C THR A 34 -6.09 -47.66 -1.33
N ASN A 35 -6.13 -48.86 -0.73
CA ASN A 35 -6.14 -50.16 -1.41
C ASN A 35 -6.66 -51.27 -0.46
N GLN A 36 -7.89 -51.75 -0.76
CA GLN A 36 -8.42 -53.14 -0.76
C GLN A 36 -8.33 -53.99 0.53
N SER A 37 -9.27 -54.86 0.94
CA SER A 37 -10.61 -55.35 0.56
C SER A 37 -11.03 -56.34 1.69
N ASP A 38 -12.28 -56.83 1.64
CA ASP A 38 -12.86 -57.96 2.42
C ASP A 38 -13.38 -57.56 3.82
N ASP A 39 -14.64 -57.76 4.22
CA ASP A 39 -15.59 -58.84 3.93
C ASP A 39 -17.06 -58.36 4.12
N GLN A 40 -17.97 -58.97 3.38
CA GLN A 40 -19.41 -58.70 3.38
C GLN A 40 -20.15 -59.44 4.50
N SER A 41 -21.42 -59.01 4.71
CA SER A 41 -22.59 -59.85 4.97
C SER A 41 -23.21 -59.69 6.37
N HIS A 42 -24.33 -58.98 6.51
CA HIS A 42 -25.74 -59.37 6.29
C HIS A 42 -26.36 -60.20 7.42
N THR A 43 -27.56 -59.74 7.86
CA THR A 43 -28.69 -60.50 8.44
C THR A 43 -28.48 -61.09 9.85
N ASP A 44 -29.36 -60.97 10.86
CA ASP A 44 -30.81 -61.11 10.91
C ASP A 44 -31.36 -60.60 12.27
N LEU A 45 -32.60 -60.09 12.28
CA LEU A 45 -33.55 -60.15 13.42
C LEU A 45 -34.15 -61.58 13.48
N PRO A 46 -34.77 -62.13 14.56
CA PRO A 46 -35.76 -61.44 15.41
C PRO A 46 -36.03 -62.00 16.85
N HIS A 47 -37.05 -61.42 17.51
CA HIS A 47 -37.79 -61.85 18.73
C HIS A 47 -37.02 -61.83 20.06
N GLY A 48 -37.52 -61.29 21.18
CA GLY A 48 -38.80 -60.73 21.57
C GLY A 48 -38.72 -60.58 23.11
N SER A 49 -39.30 -59.56 23.73
CA SER A 49 -40.41 -59.72 24.69
C SER A 49 -40.78 -58.36 25.29
N ARG A 50 -42.08 -58.17 25.42
CA ARG A 50 -42.76 -57.06 26.10
C ARG A 50 -42.28 -56.90 27.55
N LYS A 51 -42.16 -55.65 28.01
CA LYS A 51 -42.72 -55.21 29.30
C LYS A 51 -43.26 -53.79 29.19
N LYS A 52 -44.31 -53.57 29.96
CA LYS A 52 -45.31 -52.50 29.87
C LYS A 52 -45.46 -51.96 31.27
N ASP A 53 -45.02 -50.73 31.50
CA ASP A 53 -45.30 -49.94 32.70
C ASP A 53 -44.67 -48.55 32.47
N ASN A 54 -45.47 -47.57 32.03
CA ASN A 54 -46.05 -46.53 32.88
C ASN A 54 -45.01 -45.77 33.70
N ASP A 55 -44.61 -44.59 33.21
CA ASP A 55 -44.42 -43.47 34.14
C ASP A 55 -44.74 -42.11 33.49
N GLY A 56 -45.85 -41.52 33.92
CA GLY A 56 -45.89 -40.13 34.34
C GLY A 56 -45.77 -39.00 33.32
N ASN A 57 -46.60 -38.98 32.26
CA ASN A 57 -46.98 -37.68 31.67
C ASN A 57 -47.93 -36.94 32.64
N GLN A 58 -47.37 -36.28 33.64
CA GLN A 58 -48.12 -35.34 34.48
C GLN A 58 -48.23 -33.98 33.77
N PHE A 59 -49.23 -33.92 32.89
CA PHE A 59 -50.32 -32.95 32.94
C PHE A 59 -50.04 -31.69 33.79
N PHE A 60 -49.30 -30.73 33.22
CA PHE A 60 -49.23 -29.38 33.74
C PHE A 60 -50.62 -28.73 33.67
N LYS A 61 -51.19 -28.41 34.84
CA LYS A 61 -52.40 -27.60 34.99
C LYS A 61 -52.16 -26.19 34.44
N HIS A 62 -52.46 -25.98 33.17
CA HIS A 62 -52.29 -24.71 32.48
C HIS A 62 -53.67 -24.10 32.19
N ARG A 63 -54.07 -23.07 32.94
CA ARG A 63 -55.07 -22.08 32.48
C ARG A 63 -54.97 -20.71 33.16
N ASN A 64 -54.28 -20.60 34.31
CA ASN A 64 -53.92 -19.30 34.91
C ASN A 64 -52.41 -18.98 34.95
N TRP A 65 -51.54 -19.83 34.38
CA TRP A 65 -50.08 -19.60 34.35
C TRP A 65 -49.59 -18.89 33.05
N ILE A 66 -50.45 -18.78 32.04
CA ILE A 66 -50.10 -18.16 30.75
C ILE A 66 -49.87 -16.65 30.91
N ILE A 67 -50.72 -15.97 31.70
CA ILE A 67 -50.68 -14.50 31.86
C ILE A 67 -49.45 -14.06 32.65
N GLY A 68 -49.07 -14.81 33.70
CA GLY A 68 -47.85 -14.55 34.47
C GLY A 68 -46.58 -14.85 33.67
N SER A 69 -46.59 -15.89 32.83
CA SER A 69 -45.47 -16.22 31.96
C SER A 69 -45.26 -15.19 30.85
N ILE A 70 -46.33 -14.66 30.26
CA ILE A 70 -46.23 -13.62 29.22
C ILE A 70 -45.65 -12.34 29.81
N LEU A 71 -46.11 -11.91 30.99
CA LEU A 71 -45.55 -10.74 31.68
C LEU A 71 -44.05 -10.90 32.02
N ALA A 72 -43.64 -12.09 32.49
CA ALA A 72 -42.24 -12.38 32.78
C ALA A 72 -41.38 -12.35 31.50
N VAL A 73 -41.86 -12.91 30.40
CA VAL A 73 -41.14 -12.91 29.11
C VAL A 73 -41.05 -11.49 28.54
N VAL A 74 -42.09 -10.67 28.65
CA VAL A 74 -42.07 -9.27 28.19
C VAL A 74 -41.05 -8.45 29.00
N LEU A 75 -40.96 -8.63 30.32
CA LEU A 75 -39.95 -7.95 31.15
C LEU A 75 -38.52 -8.38 30.80
N ILE A 76 -38.31 -9.66 30.47
CA ILE A 76 -37.00 -10.16 30.00
C ILE A 76 -36.64 -9.55 28.64
N ILE A 77 -37.58 -9.45 27.70
CA ILE A 77 -37.34 -8.82 26.40
C ILE A 77 -37.02 -7.33 26.55
N VAL A 78 -37.73 -6.61 27.44
CA VAL A 78 -37.49 -5.19 27.71
C VAL A 78 -36.11 -4.97 28.35
N THR A 79 -35.70 -5.82 29.30
CA THR A 79 -34.36 -5.71 29.91
C THR A 79 -33.24 -6.01 28.91
N ILE A 80 -33.42 -6.98 28.01
CA ILE A 80 -32.48 -7.26 26.91
C ILE A 80 -32.44 -6.10 25.90
N ALA A 81 -33.59 -5.49 25.58
CA ALA A 81 -33.68 -4.33 24.68
C ALA A 81 -32.99 -3.08 25.27
N ILE A 82 -33.14 -2.83 26.57
CA ILE A 82 -32.45 -1.73 27.27
C ILE A 82 -30.94 -1.99 27.30
N ALA A 83 -30.51 -3.21 27.65
CA ALA A 83 -29.10 -3.58 27.68
C ALA A 83 -28.42 -3.49 26.29
N SER A 84 -29.09 -3.97 25.24
CA SER A 84 -28.59 -3.88 23.86
C SER A 84 -28.49 -2.43 23.34
N SER A 85 -29.41 -1.56 23.75
CA SER A 85 -29.37 -0.12 23.42
C SER A 85 -28.19 0.63 24.08
N ILE A 86 -27.68 0.11 25.21
CA ILE A 86 -26.51 0.66 25.91
C ILE A 86 -25.21 0.18 25.25
N ILE A 87 -25.11 -1.11 24.90
CA ILE A 87 -23.90 -1.72 24.32
C ILE A 87 -23.62 -1.20 22.90
N THR A 88 -24.65 -0.96 22.10
CA THR A 88 -24.51 -0.46 20.71
C THR A 88 -23.91 0.96 20.64
N LYS A 89 -24.12 1.81 21.64
CA LYS A 89 -23.57 3.19 21.67
C LYS A 89 -22.07 3.23 21.90
N GLN A 90 -21.53 2.29 22.68
CA GLN A 90 -20.12 2.25 23.06
C GLN A 90 -19.21 1.81 21.89
N GLN A 91 -19.67 0.87 21.06
CA GLN A 91 -18.92 0.43 19.87
C GLN A 91 -18.81 1.53 18.80
N VAL A 92 -19.77 2.44 18.73
CA VAL A 92 -19.79 3.52 17.72
C VAL A 92 -18.79 4.63 18.08
N GLN A 93 -18.57 4.94 19.35
CA GLN A 93 -17.58 5.95 19.78
C GLN A 93 -16.14 5.46 19.56
N ALA A 94 -15.82 4.23 19.98
CA ALA A 94 -14.49 3.65 19.77
C ALA A 94 -14.11 3.55 18.28
N ARG A 95 -15.08 3.28 17.39
CA ARG A 95 -14.87 3.26 15.93
C ARG A 95 -14.62 4.66 15.36
N LYS A 96 -15.25 5.71 15.88
CA LYS A 96 -15.04 7.10 15.44
C LYS A 96 -13.64 7.59 15.81
N GLU A 97 -13.17 7.34 17.02
CA GLU A 97 -11.82 7.70 17.45
C GLU A 97 -10.74 6.95 16.66
N ALA A 98 -10.92 5.64 16.46
CA ALA A 98 -10.02 4.84 15.63
C ALA A 98 -9.97 5.34 14.17
N MET A 99 -11.11 5.79 13.62
CA MET A 99 -11.17 6.37 12.28
C MET A 99 -10.39 7.70 12.20
N ILE A 100 -10.54 8.59 13.19
CA ILE A 100 -9.82 9.87 13.27
C ILE A 100 -8.30 9.64 13.40
N GLN A 101 -7.87 8.73 14.27
CA GLN A 101 -6.44 8.41 14.41
C GLN A 101 -5.87 7.82 13.10
N SER A 102 -6.64 6.98 12.42
CA SER A 102 -6.22 6.41 11.13
C SER A 102 -6.10 7.46 10.02
N SER A 103 -6.99 8.47 9.99
CA SER A 103 -6.92 9.54 8.99
C SER A 103 -5.77 10.49 9.27
N GLN A 104 -5.56 10.86 10.54
CA GLN A 104 -4.42 11.70 10.95
C GLN A 104 -3.08 11.04 10.65
N LEU A 105 -2.96 9.72 10.85
CA LEU A 105 -1.75 8.97 10.49
C LEU A 105 -1.52 8.94 8.96
N LYS A 106 -2.57 8.75 8.16
CA LYS A 106 -2.45 8.78 6.69
C LYS A 106 -1.99 10.15 6.20
N GLU A 107 -2.58 11.21 6.73
CA GLU A 107 -2.20 12.59 6.43
C GLU A 107 -0.75 12.89 6.84
N SER A 108 -0.33 12.46 8.03
CA SER A 108 1.05 12.70 8.49
C SER A 108 2.08 11.92 7.66
N ILE A 109 1.78 10.69 7.24
CA ILE A 109 2.62 9.91 6.32
C ILE A 109 2.72 10.61 4.96
N LYS A 110 1.60 11.11 4.41
CA LYS A 110 1.59 11.83 3.14
C LYS A 110 2.43 13.11 3.22
N LYS A 111 2.26 13.90 4.27
CA LYS A 111 3.06 15.11 4.53
C LYS A 111 4.55 14.81 4.66
N LYS A 112 4.91 13.76 5.41
CA LYS A 112 6.31 13.34 5.56
C LYS A 112 6.91 12.89 4.22
N LYS A 113 6.14 12.16 3.40
CA LYS A 113 6.57 11.74 2.08
C LYS A 113 6.80 12.95 1.17
N GLN A 114 5.86 13.90 1.16
CA GLN A 114 5.97 15.13 0.38
C GLN A 114 7.19 15.94 0.80
N ALA A 115 7.35 16.23 2.09
CA ALA A 115 8.50 16.97 2.60
C ALA A 115 9.85 16.34 2.25
N LYS A 116 9.91 15.01 2.15
CA LYS A 116 11.13 14.32 1.70
C LYS A 116 11.40 14.55 0.21
N ILE A 117 10.36 14.49 -0.62
CA ILE A 117 10.47 14.76 -2.07
C ILE A 117 10.90 16.22 -2.27
N ASP A 118 10.23 17.16 -1.60
CA ASP A 118 10.55 18.58 -1.70
C ASP A 118 12.00 18.88 -1.27
N ALA A 119 12.48 18.20 -0.22
CA ALA A 119 13.87 18.33 0.23
C ALA A 119 14.86 17.80 -0.81
N THR A 120 14.57 16.64 -1.42
CA THR A 120 15.40 16.07 -2.49
C THR A 120 15.39 16.96 -3.74
N GLU A 121 14.23 17.46 -4.17
CA GLU A 121 14.13 18.35 -5.33
C GLU A 121 14.92 19.64 -5.11
N LYS A 122 14.87 20.22 -3.90
CA LYS A 122 15.65 21.41 -3.55
C LYS A 122 17.16 21.17 -3.55
N GLU A 123 17.60 20.01 -3.07
CA GLU A 123 19.02 19.63 -3.05
C GLU A 123 19.55 19.41 -4.46
N LEU A 124 18.78 18.70 -5.30
CA LEU A 124 19.10 18.47 -6.69
C LEU A 124 19.10 19.77 -7.50
N SER A 125 18.11 20.64 -7.27
CA SER A 125 18.01 21.90 -7.99
C SER A 125 19.18 22.82 -7.68
N HIS A 126 19.57 22.93 -6.40
CA HIS A 126 20.73 23.72 -6.01
C HIS A 126 22.03 23.18 -6.63
N SER A 127 22.21 21.87 -6.58
CA SER A 127 23.44 21.24 -7.08
C SER A 127 23.50 21.19 -8.62
N ALA A 128 22.35 21.26 -9.30
CA ALA A 128 22.28 21.33 -10.76
C ALA A 128 22.72 22.68 -11.31
N VAL A 129 22.55 23.77 -10.56
CA VAL A 129 22.99 25.13 -10.97
C VAL A 129 24.46 25.11 -11.36
N ASP A 130 25.34 24.61 -10.49
CA ASP A 130 26.79 24.56 -10.74
C ASP A 130 27.12 23.76 -12.01
N VAL A 131 26.41 22.66 -12.25
CA VAL A 131 26.62 21.82 -13.43
C VAL A 131 26.15 22.52 -14.71
N VAL A 132 25.00 23.21 -14.65
CA VAL A 132 24.49 23.97 -15.80
C VAL A 132 25.43 25.13 -16.12
N THR A 133 25.89 25.89 -15.11
CA THR A 133 26.87 26.96 -15.31
C THR A 133 28.16 26.43 -15.91
N ASP A 134 28.67 25.30 -15.44
CA ASP A 134 29.88 24.65 -16.00
C ASP A 134 29.67 24.27 -17.48
N MET A 135 28.51 23.71 -17.84
CA MET A 135 28.19 23.39 -19.24
C MET A 135 28.14 24.66 -20.10
N ILE A 136 27.49 25.73 -19.63
CA ILE A 136 27.34 26.97 -20.39
C ILE A 136 28.70 27.65 -20.61
N GLN A 137 29.50 27.78 -19.56
CA GLN A 137 30.76 28.51 -19.62
C GLN A 137 31.89 27.69 -20.24
N ASN A 138 32.03 26.42 -19.89
CA ASN A 138 33.17 25.61 -20.30
C ASN A 138 32.90 24.75 -21.54
N ASP A 139 31.69 24.22 -21.71
CA ASP A 139 31.38 23.38 -22.87
C ASP A 139 30.87 24.22 -24.06
N TRP A 140 30.15 25.31 -23.79
CA TRP A 140 29.56 26.18 -24.83
C TRP A 140 30.28 27.51 -25.01
N ASP A 141 31.23 27.85 -24.12
CA ASP A 141 32.04 29.06 -24.21
C ASP A 141 31.22 30.36 -24.21
N LEU A 142 30.11 30.36 -23.46
CA LEU A 142 29.19 31.49 -23.35
C LEU A 142 29.42 32.28 -22.07
N ASP A 143 29.33 33.61 -22.17
CA ASP A 143 29.41 34.52 -21.02
C ASP A 143 28.07 34.63 -20.30
N ALA A 144 27.63 33.51 -19.72
CA ALA A 144 26.39 33.43 -18.98
C ALA A 144 26.49 32.45 -17.80
N GLU A 145 25.64 32.64 -16.80
CA GLU A 145 25.56 31.77 -15.63
C GLU A 145 24.13 31.33 -15.34
N CYS A 146 23.98 30.13 -14.76
CA CYS A 146 22.69 29.68 -14.28
C CYS A 146 22.37 30.32 -12.93
N ASP A 147 21.25 31.04 -12.85
CA ASP A 147 20.76 31.65 -11.61
C ASP A 147 20.03 30.63 -10.74
N SER A 148 19.20 29.79 -11.38
CA SER A 148 18.38 28.83 -10.68
C SER A 148 17.93 27.69 -11.57
N VAL A 149 17.76 26.51 -10.97
CA VAL A 149 17.10 25.37 -11.61
C VAL A 149 15.77 25.12 -10.89
N THR A 150 14.70 24.93 -11.65
CA THR A 150 13.37 24.59 -11.11
C THR A 150 12.92 23.25 -11.65
N LEU A 151 12.82 22.25 -10.77
CA LEU A 151 12.29 20.93 -11.11
C LEU A 151 10.75 20.95 -11.03
N THR A 152 10.08 20.55 -12.10
CA THR A 152 8.61 20.58 -12.21
C THR A 152 8.00 19.19 -12.35
N SER A 153 8.79 18.21 -12.80
CA SER A 153 8.33 16.88 -13.14
C SER A 153 9.30 15.81 -12.65
N SER A 154 8.79 14.64 -12.27
CA SER A 154 9.60 13.44 -12.02
C SER A 154 9.26 12.37 -13.05
N TYR A 155 10.26 11.97 -13.84
CA TYR A 155 10.12 10.94 -14.88
C TYR A 155 10.26 9.52 -14.32
N GLY A 156 10.54 9.39 -13.02
CA GLY A 156 10.85 8.11 -12.39
C GLY A 156 12.33 7.74 -12.55
N GLY A 157 12.72 6.60 -11.97
CA GLY A 157 14.10 6.11 -12.06
C GLY A 157 15.13 6.84 -11.18
N ASN A 158 14.94 8.14 -10.91
CA ASN A 158 15.88 9.15 -10.37
C ASN A 158 16.01 10.40 -11.29
N GLN A 159 15.18 10.50 -12.34
CA GLN A 159 15.20 11.60 -13.29
C GLN A 159 14.09 12.61 -13.00
N TYR A 160 14.42 13.88 -13.20
CA TYR A 160 13.59 15.04 -12.95
C TYR A 160 13.68 15.99 -14.13
N GLY A 161 12.53 16.46 -14.60
CA GLY A 161 12.45 17.47 -15.65
C GLY A 161 12.17 18.84 -15.04
N GLY A 162 12.72 19.87 -15.64
CA GLY A 162 12.63 21.23 -15.17
C GLY A 162 13.14 22.21 -16.20
N TYR A 163 13.41 23.42 -15.74
CA TYR A 163 14.05 24.46 -16.53
C TYR A 163 15.12 25.17 -15.69
N ALA A 164 16.15 25.67 -16.35
CA ALA A 164 17.16 26.54 -15.79
C ALA A 164 16.90 27.98 -16.23
N ASP A 165 17.00 28.92 -15.30
CA ASP A 165 17.06 30.35 -15.54
C ASP A 165 18.54 30.72 -15.68
N VAL A 166 18.87 31.42 -16.75
CA VAL A 166 20.25 31.76 -17.12
C VAL A 166 20.30 33.24 -17.43
N SER A 167 21.31 33.94 -16.94
CA SER A 167 21.56 35.34 -17.24
C SER A 167 23.02 35.63 -17.56
N ASP A 168 23.25 36.74 -18.26
CA ASP A 168 24.58 37.35 -18.45
C ASP A 168 24.78 38.55 -17.52
N ASP A 169 25.96 39.16 -17.61
CA ASP A 169 26.31 40.35 -16.83
C ASP A 169 25.62 41.64 -17.30
N ASP A 170 25.16 41.66 -18.55
CA ASP A 170 24.37 42.72 -19.16
C ASP A 170 22.88 42.72 -18.71
N GLY A 171 22.43 41.64 -18.06
CA GLY A 171 21.11 41.48 -17.48
C GLY A 171 20.07 40.90 -18.44
N ASP A 172 20.50 40.37 -19.58
CA ASP A 172 19.67 39.52 -20.42
C ASP A 172 19.49 38.17 -19.73
N HIS A 173 18.30 37.60 -19.89
CA HIS A 173 17.96 36.31 -19.28
C HIS A 173 17.16 35.45 -20.25
N THR A 174 17.37 34.15 -20.15
CA THR A 174 16.59 33.16 -20.89
C THR A 174 16.37 31.92 -20.03
N THR A 175 15.45 31.07 -20.47
CA THR A 175 15.14 29.83 -19.78
C THR A 175 15.34 28.66 -20.73
N VAL A 176 16.06 27.63 -20.27
CA VAL A 176 16.28 26.40 -21.03
C VAL A 176 15.72 25.19 -20.31
N ASP A 177 15.13 24.26 -21.05
CA ASP A 177 14.63 23.02 -20.49
C ASP A 177 15.79 22.09 -20.11
N VAL A 178 15.70 21.50 -18.91
CA VAL A 178 16.74 20.63 -18.36
C VAL A 178 16.18 19.32 -17.81
N THR A 179 16.96 18.26 -17.95
CA THR A 179 16.74 16.97 -17.30
C THR A 179 17.86 16.72 -16.29
N VAL A 180 17.49 16.61 -15.02
CA VAL A 180 18.41 16.34 -13.91
C VAL A 180 18.28 14.89 -13.48
N THR A 181 19.40 14.18 -13.45
CA THR A 181 19.49 12.78 -13.00
C THR A 181 20.30 12.69 -11.71
N ASP A 182 19.67 12.19 -10.65
CA ASP A 182 20.32 11.87 -9.37
C ASP A 182 21.14 10.57 -9.47
N VAL A 183 22.45 10.66 -9.68
CA VAL A 183 23.32 9.51 -9.92
C VAL A 183 23.74 8.87 -8.59
N LYS A 184 23.09 7.76 -8.24
CA LYS A 184 23.31 7.01 -6.99
C LYS A 184 24.73 6.50 -6.76
N TYR A 185 25.46 6.23 -7.85
CA TYR A 185 26.87 5.81 -7.76
C TYR A 185 27.72 7.07 -7.92
N ASN A 186 28.34 7.49 -6.80
CA ASN A 186 29.32 8.57 -6.68
C ASN A 186 28.81 9.92 -6.13
N ASP A 187 27.55 10.04 -5.68
CA ASP A 187 27.02 11.30 -5.12
C ASP A 187 27.15 12.45 -6.12
N ARG A 188 26.92 12.14 -7.41
CA ARG A 188 27.03 13.10 -8.52
C ARG A 188 25.67 13.31 -9.14
N ILE A 189 25.50 14.46 -9.76
CA ILE A 189 24.34 14.79 -10.56
C ILE A 189 24.78 14.84 -12.02
N SER A 190 23.90 14.38 -12.91
CA SER A 190 24.03 14.60 -14.34
C SER A 190 22.93 15.55 -14.76
N VAL A 191 23.29 16.61 -15.48
CA VAL A 191 22.32 17.51 -16.10
C VAL A 191 22.44 17.36 -17.60
N GLU A 192 21.30 17.35 -18.27
CA GLU A 192 21.17 17.40 -19.71
C GLU A 192 20.28 18.60 -20.05
N ILE A 193 20.75 19.45 -20.95
CA ILE A 193 19.97 20.58 -21.48
C ILE A 193 19.43 20.12 -22.84
N ASP A 194 18.15 20.40 -23.12
CA ASP A 194 17.55 19.99 -24.39
C ASP A 194 18.32 20.62 -25.58
N GLY A 195 18.30 19.95 -26.73
CA GLY A 195 19.11 20.30 -27.89
C GLY A 195 18.78 21.69 -28.46
N ASP A 196 17.57 22.20 -28.23
CA ASP A 196 17.20 23.57 -28.57
C ASP A 196 17.68 24.61 -27.55
N GLY A 197 17.99 24.20 -26.31
CA GLY A 197 18.48 25.07 -25.25
C GLY A 197 19.83 25.70 -25.61
N HIS A 198 20.74 24.94 -26.22
CA HIS A 198 22.03 25.48 -26.68
C HIS A 198 21.84 26.55 -27.78
N ASP A 199 20.95 26.32 -28.73
CA ASP A 199 20.65 27.30 -29.78
C ASP A 199 20.00 28.56 -29.19
N GLN A 200 19.11 28.41 -28.22
CA GLN A 200 18.51 29.55 -27.52
C GLN A 200 19.58 30.38 -26.80
N LEU A 201 20.48 29.73 -26.08
CA LEU A 201 21.55 30.39 -25.36
C LEU A 201 22.53 31.10 -26.31
N ASN A 202 22.96 30.47 -27.40
CA ASN A 202 23.84 31.11 -28.38
C ASN A 202 23.20 32.32 -29.08
N ASN A 203 21.87 32.35 -29.19
CA ASN A 203 21.15 33.48 -29.78
C ASN A 203 20.93 34.63 -28.78
N THR A 204 20.98 34.33 -27.47
CA THR A 204 20.76 35.29 -26.40
C THR A 204 22.08 35.86 -25.89
N PHE A 205 23.08 35.01 -25.70
CA PHE A 205 24.34 35.34 -25.04
C PHE A 205 25.51 35.28 -26.02
N ASN A 206 26.51 36.13 -25.78
CA ASN A 206 27.72 36.14 -26.60
C ASN A 206 28.68 35.06 -26.12
N THR A 207 29.44 34.50 -27.05
CA THR A 207 30.62 33.71 -26.69
C THR A 207 31.67 34.63 -26.08
N TYR A 208 32.54 34.08 -25.24
CA TYR A 208 33.78 34.75 -24.86
C TYR A 208 34.65 34.94 -26.11
N ASP A 209 34.36 35.96 -26.90
CA ASP A 209 35.28 36.41 -27.94
C ASP A 209 36.53 36.87 -27.18
N ASP A 210 37.61 36.10 -27.28
CA ASP A 210 38.97 36.51 -26.93
C ASP A 210 39.29 37.75 -27.79
N ASP A 211 38.78 38.91 -27.40
CA ASP A 211 39.06 40.19 -28.04
C ASP A 211 40.53 40.51 -27.76
N ASP A 212 41.34 40.03 -28.70
CA ASP A 212 42.67 40.45 -29.10
C ASP A 212 43.18 41.68 -28.34
N TYR A 213 43.98 41.42 -27.32
CA TYR A 213 44.83 42.42 -26.67
C TYR A 213 45.91 42.87 -27.66
N TYR A 214 45.65 43.95 -28.41
CA TYR A 214 46.64 44.64 -29.25
C TYR A 214 46.84 46.11 -28.87
#